data_AF-A0A8B7NCR3-F1
#
_entry.id   AF-A0A8B7NCR3-F1
#
_cell.length_a   1.000
_cell.length_b   1.000
_cell.length_c   1.000
_cell.angle_alpha   90.00
_cell.angle_beta   90.00
_cell.angle_gamma   90.00
#
_symmetry.space_group_name_H-M   'P 1'
#
loop_
_entity.id
_entity.type
_entity.pdbx_description
1 polymer ?
#
loop_
_entity_poly.entity_id
_entity_poly.type
_entity_poly.pdbx_seq_one_letter_code
_entity_poly.pdbx_strand_id
1 'polypeptide(L)'
;MQTRVFHKSFNPAFKERFLFALDEEETLSRSLAFYLYSSDKYSNTLIGEGEIKLGDMALSTSPSTISIPLSDTGQQKGVGYGDILFSLSYLPTAERLTVVVVKARSLQWADDKASADPFVKVYILQHGKKIMKKKTSVKKDSNSPVFNEAMIFNIPAPALHTIQLRVTVAEHVPDGRGVAVGHVIVGTQATGKALSHWNQMMTALRKPIGMWHPLRR
;
A
#
# COMPACT_ATOMS: atom_id res chain seq x y z
N MET A 1 -20.67 -11.00 0.23
CA MET A 1 -21.46 -11.00 1.49
C MET A 1 -20.66 -10.26 2.55
N GLN A 2 -21.31 -9.62 3.52
CA GLN A 2 -20.64 -8.80 4.53
C GLN A 2 -21.22 -9.11 5.90
N THR A 3 -20.35 -9.18 6.91
CA THR A 3 -20.75 -9.31 8.31
C THR A 3 -21.17 -7.97 8.91
N ARG A 4 -21.74 -7.98 10.12
CA ARG A 4 -21.92 -6.76 10.89
C ARG A 4 -20.57 -6.11 11.22
N VAL A 5 -20.59 -4.78 11.32
CA VAL A 5 -19.42 -3.98 11.70
C VAL A 5 -19.34 -3.89 13.22
N PHE A 6 -18.18 -4.20 13.78
CA PHE A 6 -17.90 -4.00 15.20
C PHE A 6 -17.13 -2.70 15.41
N HIS A 7 -17.61 -1.87 16.34
CA HIS A 7 -16.93 -0.62 16.69
C HIS A 7 -15.95 -0.86 17.83
N LYS A 8 -14.73 -0.28 17.70
CA LYS A 8 -13.70 -0.27 18.76
C LYS A 8 -13.35 -1.67 19.32
N SER A 9 -13.33 -2.69 18.48
CA SER A 9 -12.95 -4.05 18.87
C SER A 9 -11.75 -4.55 18.06
N PHE A 10 -10.75 -5.07 18.75
CA PHE A 10 -9.57 -5.71 18.14
C PHE A 10 -9.75 -7.23 17.99
N ASN A 11 -10.79 -7.81 18.59
CA ASN A 11 -11.11 -9.24 18.56
C ASN A 11 -12.61 -9.45 18.33
N PRO A 12 -13.15 -9.08 17.15
CA PRO A 12 -14.58 -9.20 16.87
C PRO A 12 -15.01 -10.67 16.78
N ALA A 13 -16.11 -11.01 17.46
CA ALA A 13 -16.74 -12.32 17.36
C ALA A 13 -18.07 -12.19 16.60
N PHE A 14 -18.02 -12.36 15.27
CA PHE A 14 -19.18 -12.13 14.39
C PHE A 14 -20.33 -13.11 14.63
N LYS A 15 -20.01 -14.41 14.79
CA LYS A 15 -20.99 -15.50 15.00
C LYS A 15 -22.14 -15.46 13.98
N GLU A 16 -21.81 -15.19 12.72
CA GLU A 16 -22.75 -15.09 11.61
C GLU A 16 -22.61 -16.30 10.68
N ARG A 17 -23.72 -16.72 10.07
CA ARG A 17 -23.76 -17.85 9.15
C ARG A 17 -24.19 -17.38 7.77
N PHE A 18 -23.41 -17.77 6.78
CA PHE A 18 -23.71 -17.56 5.37
C PHE A 18 -23.95 -18.92 4.71
N LEU A 19 -24.90 -18.97 3.78
CA LEU A 19 -25.25 -20.17 3.03
C LEU A 19 -24.94 -19.92 1.57
N PHE A 20 -24.23 -20.88 0.96
CA PHE A 20 -23.90 -20.87 -0.46
C PHE A 20 -24.52 -22.13 -1.06
N ALA A 21 -25.34 -21.96 -2.10
CA ALA A 21 -25.77 -23.08 -2.92
C ALA A 21 -24.60 -23.42 -3.86
N LEU A 22 -24.07 -24.63 -3.76
CA LEU A 22 -22.98 -25.14 -4.57
C LEU A 22 -23.30 -26.57 -4.98
N ASP A 23 -23.02 -26.90 -6.23
CA ASP A 23 -23.07 -28.27 -6.72
C ASP A 23 -21.76 -29.01 -6.38
N GLU A 24 -21.80 -30.34 -6.38
CA GLU A 24 -20.67 -31.18 -5.93
C GLU A 24 -19.42 -31.01 -6.80
N GLU A 25 -19.60 -30.88 -8.13
CA GLU A 25 -18.51 -30.59 -9.08
C GLU A 25 -17.91 -29.18 -8.90
N GLU A 26 -18.74 -28.19 -8.57
CA GLU A 26 -18.29 -26.83 -8.33
C GLU A 26 -17.54 -26.68 -7.01
N THR A 27 -17.88 -27.52 -6.03
CA THR A 27 -17.30 -27.45 -4.69
C THR A 27 -15.82 -27.82 -4.70
N LEU A 28 -15.41 -28.79 -5.51
CA LEU A 28 -14.01 -29.21 -5.60
C LEU A 28 -13.10 -28.15 -6.24
N SER A 29 -13.66 -27.27 -7.08
CA SER A 29 -12.90 -26.27 -7.86
C SER A 29 -12.95 -24.86 -7.27
N ARG A 30 -13.79 -24.61 -6.26
CA ARG A 30 -14.00 -23.28 -5.67
C ARG A 30 -13.21 -23.05 -4.38
N SER A 31 -13.03 -21.77 -4.04
CA SER A 31 -12.40 -21.32 -2.80
C SER A 31 -13.30 -20.32 -2.08
N LEU A 32 -13.22 -20.30 -0.75
CA LEU A 32 -13.75 -19.23 0.08
C LEU A 32 -12.63 -18.22 0.38
N ALA A 33 -12.84 -16.98 -0.06
CA ALA A 33 -11.97 -15.85 0.26
C ALA A 33 -12.59 -14.99 1.36
N PHE A 34 -11.76 -14.59 2.32
CA PHE A 34 -12.10 -13.77 3.47
C PHE A 34 -11.29 -12.48 3.42
N TYR A 35 -11.95 -11.34 3.52
CA TYR A 35 -11.32 -10.03 3.54
C TYR A 35 -11.74 -9.30 4.82
N LEU A 36 -10.77 -8.96 5.65
CA LEU A 36 -11.02 -8.23 6.89
C LEU A 36 -10.74 -6.75 6.67
N TYR A 37 -11.73 -5.89 6.91
CA TYR A 37 -11.60 -4.44 6.78
C TYR A 37 -11.73 -3.73 8.12
N SER A 38 -10.92 -2.69 8.30
CA SER A 38 -11.12 -1.63 9.28
C SER A 38 -11.98 -0.56 8.63
N SER A 39 -13.19 -0.36 9.13
CA SER A 39 -14.09 0.69 8.67
C SER A 39 -13.93 1.93 9.54
N ASP A 40 -13.58 3.06 8.94
CA ASP A 40 -13.67 4.39 9.56
C ASP A 40 -14.77 5.23 8.89
N LYS A 41 -15.04 6.43 9.41
CA LYS A 41 -16.12 7.32 8.93
C LYS A 41 -16.01 7.68 7.43
N TYR A 42 -14.85 7.47 6.81
CA TYR A 42 -14.53 7.95 5.47
C TYR A 42 -14.02 6.85 4.53
N SER A 43 -13.56 5.71 5.04
CA SER A 43 -12.92 4.67 4.25
C SER A 43 -12.95 3.29 4.93
N ASN A 44 -12.88 2.23 4.10
CA ASN A 44 -12.66 0.87 4.54
C ASN A 44 -11.23 0.46 4.16
N THR A 45 -10.38 0.28 5.16
CA THR A 45 -8.98 -0.14 4.97
C THR A 45 -8.88 -1.66 5.12
N LEU A 46 -8.39 -2.38 4.11
CA LEU A 46 -8.13 -3.82 4.23
C LEU A 46 -7.02 -4.07 5.26
N ILE A 47 -7.33 -4.88 6.28
CA ILE A 47 -6.41 -5.32 7.34
C ILE A 47 -5.67 -6.58 6.88
N GLY A 48 -6.36 -7.51 6.20
CA GLY A 48 -5.76 -8.73 5.70
C GLY A 48 -6.76 -9.63 4.96
N GLU A 49 -6.23 -10.59 4.23
CA GLU A 49 -7.01 -11.56 3.45
C GLU A 49 -6.62 -13.00 3.80
N GLY A 50 -7.55 -13.93 3.63
CA GLY A 50 -7.33 -15.37 3.78
C GLY A 50 -8.15 -16.15 2.76
N GLU A 51 -7.66 -17.29 2.30
CA GLU A 51 -8.34 -18.13 1.32
C GLU A 51 -8.33 -19.59 1.80
N ILE A 52 -9.44 -20.30 1.62
CA ILE A 52 -9.53 -21.75 1.77
C ILE A 52 -10.09 -22.36 0.49
N LYS A 53 -9.42 -23.36 -0.06
CA LYS A 53 -9.97 -24.18 -1.15
C LYS A 53 -10.97 -25.17 -0.59
N LEU A 54 -12.17 -25.21 -1.16
CA LEU A 54 -13.23 -26.10 -0.71
C LEU A 54 -12.93 -27.56 -1.03
N GLY A 55 -12.18 -27.84 -2.11
CA GLY A 55 -11.74 -29.19 -2.45
C GLY A 55 -10.73 -29.81 -1.46
N ASP A 56 -9.97 -28.98 -0.74
CA ASP A 56 -9.01 -29.45 0.28
C ASP A 56 -9.69 -29.65 1.65
N MET A 57 -10.94 -29.21 1.80
CA MET A 57 -11.71 -29.41 3.01
C MET A 57 -12.40 -30.78 2.93
N ALA A 58 -12.12 -31.65 3.90
CA ALA A 58 -12.94 -32.84 4.10
C ALA A 58 -14.34 -32.38 4.52
N LEU A 59 -15.27 -32.29 3.55
CA LEU A 59 -16.68 -31.96 3.76
C LEU A 59 -17.37 -33.14 4.45
N SER A 60 -17.02 -33.33 5.73
CA SER A 60 -17.76 -34.20 6.63
C SER A 60 -19.14 -33.60 6.87
N THR A 61 -20.14 -34.44 7.08
CA THR A 61 -21.49 -34.05 7.51
C THR A 61 -21.51 -33.33 8.87
N SER A 62 -20.39 -33.31 9.60
CA SER A 62 -20.22 -32.58 10.87
C SER A 62 -19.58 -31.19 10.66
N PRO A 63 -20.02 -30.15 11.38
CA PRO A 63 -19.41 -28.83 11.33
C PRO A 63 -17.95 -28.86 11.82
N SER A 64 -17.03 -28.38 10.99
CA SER A 64 -15.60 -28.25 11.30
C SER A 64 -15.21 -26.79 11.54
N THR A 65 -14.40 -26.52 12.56
CA THR A 65 -13.82 -25.20 12.82
C THR A 65 -12.40 -25.13 12.25
N ILE A 66 -12.12 -24.12 11.43
CA ILE A 66 -10.80 -23.91 10.81
C ILE A 66 -10.28 -22.52 11.21
N SER A 67 -8.98 -22.45 11.54
CA SER A 67 -8.28 -21.19 11.75
C SER A 67 -7.52 -20.80 10.49
N ILE A 68 -7.78 -19.61 9.97
CA ILE A 68 -7.16 -19.09 8.75
C ILE A 68 -6.24 -17.93 9.16
N PRO A 69 -4.92 -17.99 8.91
CA PRO A 69 -4.06 -16.84 9.09
C PRO A 69 -4.37 -15.80 8.01
N LEU A 70 -4.59 -14.55 8.42
CA LEU A 70 -4.72 -13.44 7.48
C LEU A 70 -3.33 -13.00 7.03
N SER A 71 -3.14 -12.90 5.72
CA SER A 71 -1.92 -12.38 5.12
C SER A 71 -2.10 -10.89 4.82
N ASP A 72 -1.12 -10.06 5.21
CA ASP A 72 -0.92 -8.71 4.67
C ASP A 72 -0.12 -8.83 3.37
N THR A 73 -0.68 -9.55 2.40
CA THR A 73 -0.21 -9.45 1.04
C THR A 73 -0.70 -8.11 0.54
N GLY A 74 0.18 -7.11 0.49
CA GLY A 74 -0.05 -5.86 -0.22
C GLY A 74 -0.38 -6.02 -1.73
N GLN A 75 -0.65 -7.24 -2.18
CA GLN A 75 -1.26 -7.62 -3.43
C GLN A 75 -2.78 -7.66 -3.26
N GLN A 76 -3.41 -6.52 -3.47
CA GLN A 76 -4.80 -6.51 -3.94
C GLN A 76 -4.84 -7.31 -5.25
N LYS A 77 -5.35 -8.55 -5.26
CA LYS A 77 -5.88 -9.15 -6.49
C LYS A 77 -7.25 -8.50 -6.78
N GLY A 78 -7.18 -7.21 -7.13
CA GLY A 78 -8.31 -6.31 -7.38
C GLY A 78 -7.81 -4.88 -7.58
N VAL A 79 -7.62 -4.48 -8.85
CA VAL A 79 -7.34 -3.10 -9.33
C VAL A 79 -6.38 -2.27 -8.46
N GLY A 80 -5.12 -2.71 -8.34
CA GLY A 80 -4.08 -1.88 -7.74
C GLY A 80 -3.82 -0.60 -8.57
N TYR A 81 -3.52 0.53 -7.93
CA TYR A 81 -3.28 1.83 -8.60
C TYR A 81 -1.91 1.92 -9.32
N GLY A 82 -1.26 0.79 -9.54
CA GLY A 82 0.12 0.65 -10.02
C GLY A 82 1.15 0.51 -8.90
N ASP A 83 2.41 0.37 -9.30
CA ASP A 83 3.55 0.28 -8.39
C ASP A 83 4.51 1.46 -8.61
N ILE A 84 5.22 1.86 -7.55
CA ILE A 84 6.32 2.82 -7.61
C ILE A 84 7.61 2.23 -7.04
N LEU A 85 8.72 2.45 -7.74
CA LEU A 85 10.08 2.15 -7.29
C LEU A 85 10.76 3.45 -6.87
N PHE A 86 11.21 3.48 -5.61
CA PHE A 86 12.07 4.53 -5.11
C PHE A 86 13.13 3.94 -4.19
N SER A 87 14.23 4.66 -4.02
CA SER A 87 15.26 4.29 -3.05
C SER A 87 15.40 5.30 -1.93
N LEU A 88 15.77 4.80 -0.75
CA LEU A 88 16.05 5.58 0.44
C LEU A 88 17.51 5.40 0.86
N SER A 89 18.16 6.51 1.23
CA SER A 89 19.44 6.48 1.91
C SER A 89 19.51 7.62 2.91
N TYR A 90 20.14 7.37 4.05
CA TYR A 90 20.40 8.39 5.05
C TYR A 90 21.89 8.51 5.34
N LEU A 91 22.38 9.74 5.37
CA LEU A 91 23.74 10.09 5.77
C LEU A 91 23.67 10.91 7.08
N PRO A 92 23.94 10.29 8.25
CA PRO A 92 23.80 10.95 9.54
C PRO A 92 24.71 12.17 9.74
N THR A 93 25.96 12.09 9.27
CA THR A 93 26.94 13.18 9.45
C THR A 93 26.53 14.48 8.78
N ALA A 94 25.70 14.41 7.73
CA ALA A 94 25.17 15.56 7.02
C ALA A 94 23.65 15.73 7.23
N GLU A 95 23.07 14.96 8.16
CA GLU A 95 21.63 14.92 8.45
C GLU A 95 20.76 14.84 7.19
N ARG A 96 21.16 13.97 6.26
CA ARG A 96 20.67 14.01 4.89
C ARG A 96 19.90 12.75 4.53
N LEU A 97 18.59 12.88 4.37
CA LEU A 97 17.73 11.86 3.78
C LEU A 97 17.63 12.09 2.27
N THR A 98 18.07 11.12 1.48
CA THR A 98 17.95 11.14 0.02
C THR A 98 16.91 10.14 -0.44
N VAL A 99 15.92 10.63 -1.19
CA VAL A 99 14.87 9.84 -1.83
C VAL A 99 15.09 9.91 -3.33
N VAL A 100 15.40 8.79 -3.99
CA VAL A 100 15.49 8.74 -5.45
C VAL A 100 14.21 8.12 -5.98
N VAL A 101 13.40 8.90 -6.68
CA VAL A 101 12.23 8.41 -7.39
C VAL A 101 12.71 7.82 -8.72
N VAL A 102 12.61 6.50 -8.87
CA VAL A 102 13.19 5.79 -10.02
C VAL A 102 12.18 5.70 -11.15
N LYS A 103 11.10 4.92 -10.96
CA LYS A 103 10.06 4.70 -11.97
C LYS A 103 8.76 4.23 -11.35
N ALA A 104 7.67 4.32 -12.09
CA ALA A 104 6.40 3.67 -11.77
C ALA A 104 5.97 2.76 -12.93
N ARG A 105 5.04 1.83 -12.65
CA ARG A 105 4.50 0.92 -13.67
C ARG A 105 3.04 0.59 -13.40
N SER A 106 2.34 0.22 -14.48
CA SER A 106 0.95 -0.24 -14.43
C SER A 106 0.03 0.75 -13.70
N LEU A 107 0.24 2.04 -13.92
CA LEU A 107 -0.55 3.09 -13.28
C LEU A 107 -2.00 3.00 -13.76
N GLN A 108 -2.94 3.07 -12.83
CA GLN A 108 -4.37 3.12 -13.14
C GLN A 108 -4.83 4.57 -13.08
N TRP A 109 -5.34 5.07 -14.19
CA TRP A 109 -5.83 6.44 -14.33
C TRP A 109 -7.33 6.50 -14.08
N ALA A 110 -7.84 7.70 -13.79
CA ALA A 110 -9.28 7.92 -13.79
C ALA A 110 -9.84 7.76 -15.22
N ASP A 111 -11.12 7.39 -15.31
CA ASP A 111 -11.86 7.26 -16.57
C ASP A 111 -11.23 6.28 -17.58
N ASP A 112 -10.57 5.23 -17.07
CA ASP A 112 -9.94 4.17 -17.86
C ASP A 112 -8.95 4.67 -18.95
N LYS A 113 -8.35 5.85 -18.74
CA LYS A 113 -7.31 6.35 -19.64
C LYS A 113 -6.14 5.36 -19.70
N ALA A 114 -5.63 5.10 -20.89
CA ALA A 114 -4.45 4.26 -21.07
C ALA A 114 -3.18 4.93 -20.52
N SER A 115 -3.10 6.25 -20.60
CA SER A 115 -1.95 7.07 -20.25
C SER A 115 -2.39 8.45 -19.73
N ALA A 116 -1.49 9.13 -19.04
CA ALA A 116 -1.66 10.50 -18.57
C ALA A 116 -0.28 11.15 -18.38
N ASP A 117 -0.23 12.31 -17.70
CA ASP A 117 1.00 13.06 -17.42
C ASP A 117 1.48 12.87 -15.96
N PRO A 118 2.09 11.73 -15.58
CA PRO A 118 2.51 11.46 -14.20
C PRO A 118 3.61 12.40 -13.68
N PHE A 119 3.51 12.71 -12.39
CA PHE A 119 4.60 13.20 -11.57
C PHE A 119 4.48 12.69 -10.13
N VAL A 120 5.56 12.78 -9.36
CA VAL A 120 5.59 12.29 -7.98
C VAL A 120 5.79 13.46 -7.01
N LYS A 121 4.96 13.52 -5.98
CA LYS A 121 5.10 14.42 -4.82
C LYS A 121 5.65 13.62 -3.66
N VAL A 122 6.75 14.07 -3.07
CA VAL A 122 7.37 13.46 -1.89
C VAL A 122 7.21 14.41 -0.71
N TYR A 123 6.54 13.95 0.34
CA TYR A 123 6.28 14.72 1.55
C TYR A 123 6.98 14.11 2.75
N ILE A 124 7.55 14.97 3.58
CA ILE A 124 7.87 14.61 4.95
C ILE A 124 6.68 15.00 5.82
N LEU A 125 6.19 14.04 6.58
CA LEU A 125 5.12 14.19 7.54
C LEU A 125 5.71 14.10 8.94
N GLN A 126 5.23 14.93 9.85
CA GLN A 126 5.51 14.79 11.29
C GLN A 126 4.19 14.95 12.03
N HIS A 127 3.83 13.96 12.86
CA HIS A 127 2.52 13.91 13.52
C HIS A 127 1.34 14.08 12.53
N GLY A 128 1.43 13.46 11.35
CA GLY A 128 0.42 13.53 10.28
C GLY A 128 0.39 14.85 9.49
N LYS A 129 1.15 15.88 9.88
CA LYS A 129 1.22 17.16 9.18
C LYS A 129 2.36 17.19 8.18
N LYS A 130 2.11 17.73 6.99
CA LYS A 130 3.12 17.95 5.95
C LYS A 130 4.05 19.08 6.36
N ILE A 131 5.33 18.78 6.56
CA ILE A 131 6.34 19.79 6.94
C ILE A 131 7.27 20.16 5.76
N MET A 132 7.51 19.22 4.85
CA MET A 132 8.32 19.45 3.64
C MET A 132 7.68 18.76 2.44
N LYS A 133 7.92 19.33 1.25
CA LYS A 133 7.41 18.82 -0.02
C LYS A 133 8.45 19.04 -1.12
N LYS A 134 8.69 18.01 -1.92
CA LYS A 134 9.40 18.09 -3.21
C LYS A 134 8.58 17.39 -4.28
N LYS A 135 8.79 17.73 -5.55
CA LYS A 135 8.10 17.09 -6.69
C LYS A 135 9.09 16.78 -7.81
N THR A 136 8.81 15.74 -8.58
CA THR A 136 9.56 15.43 -9.80
C THR A 136 9.16 16.35 -10.95
N SER A 137 9.89 16.26 -12.05
CA SER A 137 9.39 16.64 -13.37
C SER A 137 8.15 15.82 -13.75
N VAL A 138 7.34 16.39 -14.64
CA VAL A 138 6.18 15.71 -15.25
C VAL A 138 6.67 14.89 -16.44
N LYS A 139 6.25 13.63 -16.53
CA LYS A 139 6.46 12.80 -17.72
C LYS A 139 5.17 12.80 -18.51
N LYS A 140 5.24 13.12 -19.80
CA LYS A 140 4.06 13.23 -20.66
C LYS A 140 3.60 11.86 -21.14
N ASP A 141 2.29 11.70 -21.26
CA ASP A 141 1.62 10.58 -21.94
C ASP A 141 2.21 9.20 -21.63
N SER A 142 2.26 8.84 -20.34
CA SER A 142 2.97 7.65 -19.87
C SER A 142 2.21 6.87 -18.80
N ASN A 143 2.03 5.57 -19.03
CA ASN A 143 1.54 4.62 -18.03
C ASN A 143 2.65 4.09 -17.09
N SER A 144 3.89 4.03 -17.58
CA SER A 144 5.04 3.47 -16.85
C SER A 144 6.23 4.44 -16.86
N PRO A 145 6.11 5.59 -16.18
CA PRO A 145 7.08 6.67 -16.27
C PRO A 145 8.42 6.32 -15.59
N VAL A 146 9.52 6.80 -16.18
CA VAL A 146 10.86 6.78 -15.57
C VAL A 146 11.23 8.21 -15.17
N PHE A 147 11.51 8.42 -13.89
CA PHE A 147 11.87 9.71 -13.31
C PHE A 147 13.38 9.83 -13.13
N ASN A 148 14.00 8.90 -12.39
CA ASN A 148 15.40 8.95 -11.96
C ASN A 148 15.79 10.28 -11.30
N GLU A 149 14.92 10.80 -10.42
CA GLU A 149 15.10 12.10 -9.79
C GLU A 149 15.38 11.96 -8.29
N ALA A 150 16.49 12.56 -7.85
CA ALA A 150 16.90 12.57 -6.45
C ALA A 150 16.32 13.80 -5.72
N MET A 151 15.77 13.56 -4.54
CA MET A 151 15.23 14.57 -3.64
C MET A 151 15.92 14.47 -2.29
N ILE A 152 16.58 15.56 -1.89
CA ILE A 152 17.33 15.62 -0.63
C ILE A 152 16.51 16.38 0.41
N PHE A 153 16.42 15.83 1.62
CA PHE A 153 15.81 16.46 2.80
C PHE A 153 16.81 16.52 3.95
N ASN A 154 16.88 17.66 4.61
CA ASN A 154 17.70 17.86 5.80
C ASN A 154 16.89 17.41 7.03
N ILE A 155 17.12 16.19 7.49
CA ILE A 155 16.40 15.56 8.60
C ILE A 155 17.40 15.22 9.70
N PRO A 156 17.29 15.85 10.89
CA PRO A 156 18.11 15.48 12.04
C PRO A 156 17.94 14.01 12.42
N ALA A 157 19.02 13.37 12.85
CA ALA A 157 18.99 11.93 13.16
C ALA A 157 17.90 11.55 14.19
N PRO A 158 17.67 12.32 15.28
CA PRO A 158 16.58 12.02 16.21
C PRO A 158 15.19 12.11 15.58
N ALA A 159 15.01 12.99 14.59
CA ALA A 159 13.71 13.20 13.95
C ALA A 159 13.28 12.00 13.08
N LEU A 160 14.21 11.17 12.60
CA LEU A 160 13.91 9.98 11.78
C LEU A 160 12.92 9.00 12.43
N HIS A 161 12.87 8.95 13.76
CA HIS A 161 11.96 8.08 14.48
C HIS A 161 10.52 8.61 14.53
N THR A 162 10.32 9.90 14.26
CA THR A 162 9.04 10.61 14.40
C THR A 162 8.41 11.00 13.08
N ILE A 163 9.20 11.05 12.00
CA ILE A 163 8.71 11.42 10.68
C ILE A 163 8.16 10.21 9.92
N GLN A 164 7.30 10.50 8.94
CA GLN A 164 6.91 9.58 7.89
C GLN A 164 7.18 10.21 6.53
N LEU A 165 7.51 9.39 5.55
CA LEU A 165 7.68 9.81 4.17
C LEU A 165 6.47 9.34 3.36
N ARG A 166 5.75 10.29 2.76
CA ARG A 166 4.65 9.99 1.84
C ARG A 166 5.08 10.25 0.41
N VAL A 167 5.09 9.21 -0.41
CA VAL A 167 5.37 9.26 -1.85
C VAL A 167 4.04 9.14 -2.58
N THR A 168 3.64 10.16 -3.36
CA THR A 168 2.35 10.22 -4.05
C THR A 168 2.56 10.38 -5.54
N VAL A 169 2.04 9.44 -6.34
CA VAL A 169 1.93 9.58 -7.79
C VAL A 169 0.67 10.37 -8.10
N ALA A 170 0.78 11.35 -8.99
CA ALA A 170 -0.32 12.21 -9.40
C ALA A 170 -0.31 12.45 -10.91
N GLU A 171 -1.49 12.62 -11.49
CA GLU A 171 -1.72 13.15 -12.82
C GLU A 171 -1.54 14.67 -12.80
N HIS A 172 -0.74 15.20 -13.71
CA HIS A 172 -0.71 16.64 -13.97
C HIS A 172 -2.00 17.04 -14.70
N VAL A 173 -2.69 18.04 -14.16
CA VAL A 173 -3.88 18.64 -14.79
C VAL A 173 -3.63 20.13 -15.01
N PRO A 174 -4.30 20.76 -16.00
CA PRO A 174 -4.07 22.16 -16.36
C PRO A 174 -4.22 23.17 -15.20
N ASP A 175 -5.02 22.84 -14.18
CA ASP A 175 -5.20 23.68 -13.00
C ASP A 175 -3.96 23.74 -12.07
N GLY A 176 -2.92 22.95 -12.36
CA GLY A 176 -1.65 22.91 -11.64
C GLY A 176 -1.68 22.18 -10.28
N ARG A 177 -2.85 21.79 -9.76
CA ARG A 177 -2.97 21.10 -8.46
C ARG A 177 -2.53 19.65 -8.56
N GLY A 178 -2.86 18.99 -9.66
CA GLY A 178 -2.57 17.58 -9.93
C GLY A 178 -3.44 16.62 -9.11
N VAL A 179 -4.03 15.62 -9.76
CA VAL A 179 -4.95 14.64 -9.16
C VAL A 179 -4.18 13.43 -8.68
N ALA A 180 -4.35 13.03 -7.42
CA ALA A 180 -3.63 11.89 -6.87
C ALA A 180 -4.15 10.57 -7.43
N VAL A 181 -3.23 9.75 -7.96
CA VAL A 181 -3.51 8.37 -8.37
C VAL A 181 -3.54 7.48 -7.14
N GLY A 182 -2.42 7.50 -6.40
CA GLY A 182 -2.21 6.74 -5.19
C GLY A 182 -0.91 7.14 -4.49
N HIS A 183 -0.69 6.56 -3.33
CA HIS A 183 0.45 6.90 -2.49
C HIS A 183 0.94 5.71 -1.66
N VAL A 184 2.16 5.88 -1.14
CA VAL A 184 2.83 4.98 -0.20
C VAL A 184 3.32 5.82 0.98
N ILE A 185 3.16 5.30 2.19
CA ILE A 185 3.72 5.89 3.41
C ILE A 185 4.76 4.92 3.95
N VAL A 186 5.98 5.39 4.16
CA VAL A 186 7.08 4.66 4.81
C VAL A 186 7.56 5.42 6.04
N GLY A 187 8.03 4.70 7.06
CA GLY A 187 8.43 5.29 8.33
C GLY A 187 8.41 4.22 9.43
N THR A 188 8.81 4.62 10.64
CA THR A 188 8.82 3.73 11.83
C THR A 188 7.44 3.22 12.22
N GLN A 189 6.39 3.97 11.88
CA GLN A 189 4.98 3.62 12.17
C GLN A 189 4.27 2.94 11.00
N ALA A 190 4.99 2.61 9.92
CA ALA A 190 4.43 1.83 8.82
C ALA A 190 4.37 0.33 9.18
N THR A 191 3.73 -0.47 8.33
CA THR A 191 3.67 -1.94 8.47
C THR A 191 4.23 -2.64 7.21
N GLY A 192 4.48 -3.94 7.34
CA GLY A 192 4.87 -4.81 6.22
C GLY A 192 6.07 -4.30 5.41
N LYS A 193 5.92 -4.26 4.09
CA LYS A 193 6.98 -3.88 3.15
C LYS A 193 7.48 -2.44 3.34
N ALA A 194 6.59 -1.52 3.70
CA ALA A 194 6.92 -0.12 3.95
C ALA A 194 7.83 0.05 5.18
N LEU A 195 7.54 -0.67 6.26
CA LEU A 195 8.38 -0.72 7.44
C LEU A 195 9.73 -1.37 7.15
N SER A 196 9.73 -2.49 6.43
CA SER A 196 10.96 -3.17 6.02
C SER A 196 11.89 -2.25 5.21
N HIS A 197 11.34 -1.47 4.27
CA HIS A 197 12.13 -0.52 3.49
C HIS A 197 12.80 0.53 4.37
N TRP A 198 12.06 1.07 5.34
CA TRP A 198 12.58 2.06 6.29
C TRP A 198 13.65 1.46 7.20
N ASN A 199 13.43 0.28 7.76
CA ASN A 199 14.39 -0.40 8.64
C ASN A 199 15.69 -0.77 7.90
N GLN A 200 15.59 -1.21 6.64
CA GLN A 200 16.77 -1.47 5.82
C GLN A 200 17.57 -0.19 5.56
N MET A 201 16.92 0.95 5.31
CA MET A 201 17.62 2.24 5.22
C MET A 201 18.33 2.61 6.53
N MET A 202 17.68 2.40 7.67
CA MET A 202 18.24 2.72 9.00
C MET A 202 19.42 1.83 9.37
N THR A 203 19.45 0.57 8.91
CA THR A 203 20.52 -0.39 9.18
C THR A 203 21.68 -0.26 8.19
N ALA A 204 21.40 0.02 6.92
CA ALA A 204 22.38 0.18 5.85
C ALA A 204 22.68 1.66 5.55
N LEU A 205 23.14 2.40 6.57
CA LEU A 205 23.45 3.83 6.44
C LEU A 205 24.39 4.10 5.24
N ARG A 206 24.14 5.20 4.52
CA ARG A 206 24.85 5.61 3.29
C ARG A 206 24.63 4.74 2.05
N LYS A 207 23.99 3.57 2.16
CA LYS A 207 23.66 2.73 1.00
C LYS A 207 22.22 3.04 0.55
N PRO A 208 21.99 3.27 -0.76
CA PRO A 208 20.64 3.37 -1.28
C PRO A 208 19.96 2.01 -1.25
N ILE A 209 18.85 1.92 -0.53
CA ILE A 209 17.96 0.75 -0.53
C ILE A 209 16.82 1.05 -1.49
N GLY A 210 16.71 0.31 -2.59
CA GLY A 210 15.64 0.46 -3.58
C GLY A 210 14.56 -0.58 -3.38
N MET A 211 13.29 -0.18 -3.40
CA MET A 211 12.19 -1.11 -3.23
C MET A 211 10.92 -0.69 -3.98
N TRP A 212 10.24 -1.67 -4.57
CA TRP A 212 8.92 -1.50 -5.17
C TRP A 212 7.84 -1.43 -4.11
N HIS A 213 6.88 -0.53 -4.27
CA HIS A 213 5.71 -0.42 -3.40
C HIS A 213 4.42 -0.28 -4.22
N PRO A 214 3.36 -1.04 -3.88
CA PRO A 214 2.06 -0.86 -4.48
C PRO A 214 1.43 0.46 -4.03
N LEU A 215 0.81 1.19 -4.94
CA LEU A 215 0.12 2.44 -4.65
C LEU A 215 -1.25 2.17 -4.02
N ARG A 216 -1.57 2.93 -2.97
CA ARG A 216 -2.86 2.84 -2.24
C ARG A 216 -3.55 4.22 -2.20
N ARG A 217 -4.89 4.24 -2.12
CA ARG A 217 -5.66 5.48 -1.91
C ARG A 217 -5.92 5.74 -0.43
#